data_AF-A0A6V7IR15-F1
#
_entry.id   AF-A0A6V7IR15-F1
#
_cell.length_a   1.000
_cell.length_b   1.000
_cell.length_c   1.000
_cell.angle_alpha   90.00
_cell.angle_beta   90.00
_cell.angle_gamma   90.00
#
_symmetry.space_group_name_H-M   'P 1'
#
loop_
_entity.id
_entity.type
_entity.pdbx_description
1 polymer ?
#
loop_
_entity_poly.entity_id
_entity_poly.type
_entity_poly.pdbx_seq_one_letter_code
_entity_poly.pdbx_strand_id
1 'polypeptide(L)'
;NGKPNGTVWHTGLIGQIFKKEIDLAYCRIYLQQITNSYVNLSFPWHQLTVNFLVPRPRPVVNIWALTRPLSGPVWTVLVLTVCIQALAICWSAKIISKIPK
;
A
#
# COMPACT_ATOMS: atom_id res chain seq x y z
N ASN A 1 -19.31 15.91 -11.54
CA ASN A 1 -19.32 17.23 -10.86
C ASN A 1 -20.54 18.03 -11.31
N GLY A 2 -21.67 17.85 -10.62
CA GLY A 2 -22.82 18.76 -10.70
C GLY A 2 -22.98 19.36 -9.32
N LYS A 3 -22.66 20.64 -9.17
CA LYS A 3 -22.95 21.40 -7.95
C LYS A 3 -24.10 22.36 -8.28
N PRO A 4 -25.02 22.63 -7.34
CA PRO A 4 -26.06 23.62 -7.56
C PRO A 4 -25.41 25.01 -7.66
N ASN A 5 -25.91 25.83 -8.58
CA ASN A 5 -25.52 27.25 -8.65
C ASN A 5 -26.58 28.06 -7.91
N GLY A 6 -26.46 28.18 -6.59
CA GLY A 6 -27.50 28.79 -5.76
C GLY A 6 -28.75 27.90 -5.70
N THR A 7 -29.87 28.40 -6.23
CA THR A 7 -31.20 27.74 -6.16
C THR A 7 -31.49 26.77 -7.31
N VAL A 8 -30.60 26.66 -8.31
CA VAL A 8 -30.88 25.87 -9.52
C VAL A 8 -29.82 24.81 -9.77
N TRP A 9 -30.28 23.62 -10.15
CA TRP A 9 -29.44 22.50 -10.55
C TRP A 9 -29.49 22.29 -12.07
N HIS A 10 -28.41 22.63 -12.77
CA HIS A 10 -28.42 22.62 -14.25
C HIS A 10 -27.88 21.34 -14.90
N THR A 11 -27.06 20.55 -14.19
CA THR A 11 -26.21 19.52 -14.80
C THR A 11 -26.36 18.16 -14.15
N GLY A 12 -26.19 17.12 -14.97
CA GLY A 12 -26.24 15.72 -14.55
C GLY A 12 -27.67 15.24 -14.32
N LEU A 13 -27.79 14.00 -13.86
CA LEU A 13 -29.07 13.30 -13.70
C LEU A 13 -30.05 14.07 -12.80
N ILE A 14 -29.57 14.62 -11.68
CA ILE A 14 -30.37 15.42 -10.75
C ILE A 14 -30.95 16.67 -11.43
N GLY A 15 -30.19 17.30 -12.33
CA GLY A 15 -30.67 18.47 -13.08
C GLY A 15 -31.78 18.14 -14.07
N GLN A 16 -31.73 16.97 -14.71
CA GLN A 16 -32.79 16.52 -15.62
C GLN A 16 -34.10 16.24 -14.87
N ILE A 17 -34.02 15.63 -13.67
CA ILE A 17 -35.18 15.44 -12.78
C ILE A 17 -35.73 16.80 -12.34
N PHE A 18 -34.85 17.71 -11.91
CA PHE A 18 -35.26 19.04 -11.43
C PHE A 18 -35.98 19.86 -12.52
N LYS A 19 -35.51 19.78 -13.77
CA LYS A 19 -36.14 20.42 -14.92
C LYS A 19 -37.38 19.69 -15.44
N LYS A 20 -37.75 18.56 -14.85
CA LYS A 20 -38.85 17.69 -15.31
C LYS A 20 -38.66 17.20 -16.74
N GLU A 21 -37.41 17.02 -17.17
CA GLU A 21 -37.08 16.37 -18.45
C GLU A 21 -37.23 14.85 -18.35
N ILE A 22 -37.11 14.31 -17.13
CA ILE A 22 -37.31 12.89 -16.80
C ILE A 22 -38.16 12.78 -15.53
N ASP A 23 -39.04 11.79 -15.48
CA ASP A 23 -39.96 11.58 -14.34
C ASP A 23 -39.34 10.75 -13.22
N LEU A 24 -38.44 9.83 -13.56
CA LEU A 24 -37.79 8.92 -12.62
C LEU A 24 -36.36 8.65 -13.03
N ALA A 25 -35.45 8.64 -12.05
CA ALA A 25 -34.08 8.23 -12.24
C ALA A 25 -33.69 7.10 -11.28
N TYR A 26 -33.15 6.02 -11.82
CA TYR A 26 -32.75 4.85 -11.07
C TYR A 26 -31.24 4.65 -11.16
N CYS A 27 -30.50 5.03 -10.12
CA CYS A 27 -29.06 4.79 -10.02
C CYS A 27 -28.57 4.88 -8.56
N ARG A 28 -27.26 4.69 -8.33
CA ARG A 28 -26.62 4.94 -7.03
C ARG A 28 -26.49 6.45 -6.79
N ILE A 29 -27.59 7.08 -6.37
CA ILE A 29 -27.60 8.45 -5.88
C ILE A 29 -27.22 8.43 -4.40
N TYR A 30 -26.26 9.28 -4.02
CA TYR A 30 -25.92 9.46 -2.62
C TYR A 30 -27.01 10.27 -1.93
N LEU A 31 -27.52 9.76 -0.80
CA LEU A 31 -28.43 10.49 0.05
C LEU A 31 -27.67 11.64 0.73
N GLN A 32 -27.80 12.84 0.19
CA GLN A 32 -27.18 14.06 0.71
C GLN A 32 -28.27 15.09 1.00
N GLN A 33 -28.12 15.86 2.08
CA GLN A 33 -29.04 16.93 2.47
C GLN A 33 -29.33 17.87 1.28
N ILE A 34 -28.29 18.24 0.55
CA ILE A 34 -28.38 19.16 -0.59
C ILE A 34 -29.20 18.52 -1.72
N THR A 35 -28.93 17.27 -2.11
CA THR A 35 -29.70 16.62 -3.18
C THR A 35 -31.16 16.44 -2.78
N ASN A 36 -31.42 16.08 -1.52
CA ASN A 36 -32.77 15.89 -0.98
C ASN A 36 -33.59 17.19 -0.90
N SER A 37 -32.96 18.37 -0.90
CA SER A 37 -33.68 19.65 -0.95
C SER A 37 -34.15 20.05 -2.35
N TYR A 38 -33.56 19.47 -3.42
CA TYR A 38 -33.94 19.78 -4.81
C TYR A 38 -34.82 18.71 -5.46
N VAL A 39 -34.64 17.44 -5.08
CA VAL A 39 -35.40 16.32 -5.63
C VAL A 39 -35.88 15.41 -4.51
N ASN A 40 -37.07 14.84 -4.67
CA ASN A 40 -37.62 13.89 -3.71
C ASN A 40 -36.93 12.52 -3.89
N LEU A 41 -36.16 12.08 -2.90
CA LEU A 41 -35.48 10.79 -2.92
C LEU A 41 -36.30 9.75 -2.16
N SER A 42 -36.29 8.49 -2.63
CA SER A 42 -36.91 7.38 -1.91
C SER A 42 -36.11 7.02 -0.64
N PHE A 43 -36.68 6.14 0.18
CA PHE A 43 -35.93 5.54 1.28
C PHE A 43 -34.67 4.82 0.75
N PRO A 44 -33.55 4.86 1.51
CA PRO A 44 -32.32 4.20 1.10
C PRO A 44 -32.50 2.67 1.16
N TRP A 45 -32.23 2.01 0.05
CA TRP A 45 -32.31 0.54 -0.08
C TRP A 45 -31.02 -0.22 0.28
N HIS A 46 -29.89 0.49 0.43
CA HIS A 46 -28.56 -0.08 0.56
C HIS A 46 -27.64 0.93 1.24
N GLN A 47 -26.96 0.50 2.30
CA GLN A 47 -25.94 1.29 2.98
C GLN A 47 -24.60 1.12 2.29
N LEU A 48 -23.96 2.21 1.87
CA LEU A 48 -22.66 2.18 1.19
C LEU A 48 -21.56 2.61 2.16
N THR A 49 -20.42 1.93 2.09
CA THR A 49 -19.19 2.31 2.80
C THR A 49 -18.10 2.59 1.77
N VAL A 50 -17.42 3.73 1.90
CA VAL A 50 -16.30 4.11 1.03
C VAL A 50 -15.04 3.44 1.54
N ASN A 51 -14.46 2.54 0.74
CA ASN A 51 -13.21 1.86 1.06
C ASN A 51 -12.12 2.26 0.05
N PHE A 52 -10.88 2.33 0.51
CA PHE A 52 -9.74 2.57 -0.37
C PHE A 52 -9.37 1.30 -1.14
N LEU A 53 -9.38 1.41 -2.47
CA LEU A 53 -8.87 0.36 -3.34
C LEU A 53 -7.35 0.55 -3.48
N VAL A 54 -6.59 -0.09 -2.58
CA VAL A 54 -5.12 -0.09 -2.65
C VAL A 54 -4.66 -1.25 -3.53
N PRO A 55 -3.70 -1.05 -4.45
CA PRO A 55 -3.15 -2.14 -5.24
C PRO A 55 -2.52 -3.19 -4.33
N ARG A 56 -2.75 -4.48 -4.63
CA ARG A 56 -2.15 -5.58 -3.87
C ARG A 56 -0.62 -5.50 -3.96
N PRO A 57 0.13 -5.53 -2.83
CA PRO A 57 1.58 -5.61 -2.87
C PRO A 57 1.98 -6.94 -3.54
N ARG A 58 2.86 -6.85 -4.55
CA ARG A 58 3.43 -8.03 -5.19
C ARG A 58 4.61 -8.52 -4.35
N PRO A 59 4.76 -9.85 -4.13
CA PRO A 59 5.92 -10.36 -3.43
C PRO A 59 7.16 -10.05 -4.26
N VAL A 60 8.07 -9.25 -3.70
CA VAL A 60 9.40 -9.05 -4.28
C VAL A 60 10.29 -10.16 -3.75
N VAL A 61 10.61 -11.14 -4.59
CA VAL A 61 11.61 -12.16 -4.26
C VAL A 61 12.99 -11.55 -4.38
N ASN A 62 13.52 -11.00 -3.28
CA ASN A 62 14.87 -10.46 -3.25
C ASN A 62 15.81 -11.40 -2.48
N ILE A 63 16.61 -12.19 -3.19
CA ILE A 63 17.61 -13.09 -2.62
C ILE A 63 18.68 -12.29 -1.84
N TRP A 64 18.96 -11.06 -2.27
CA TRP A 64 19.87 -10.13 -1.60
C TRP A 64 19.27 -9.48 -0.35
N ALA A 65 18.01 -9.76 -0.01
CA ALA A 65 17.46 -9.34 1.28
C ALA A 65 18.20 -10.00 2.46
N LEU A 66 18.79 -11.17 2.25
CA LEU A 66 19.52 -11.90 3.30
C LEU A 66 20.80 -11.19 3.74
N THR A 67 21.49 -10.47 2.83
CA THR A 67 22.72 -9.73 3.15
C THR A 67 22.45 -8.30 3.61
N ARG A 68 21.20 -7.84 3.56
CA ARG A 68 20.76 -6.49 3.97
C ARG A 68 20.90 -6.14 5.46
N PRO A 69 20.77 -7.05 6.45
CA PRO A 69 20.80 -6.65 7.86
C PRO A 69 22.19 -6.23 8.35
N LEU A 70 23.26 -6.54 7.61
CA LEU A 70 24.63 -6.23 7.98
C LEU A 70 25.22 -5.26 6.94
N SER A 71 25.92 -4.23 7.43
CA SER A 71 26.59 -3.26 6.56
C SER A 71 27.78 -3.90 5.83
N GLY A 72 28.08 -3.45 4.61
CA GLY A 72 29.17 -3.98 3.78
C GLY A 72 30.53 -4.13 4.52
N PRO A 73 30.98 -3.13 5.29
CA PRO A 73 32.21 -3.24 6.07
C PRO A 73 32.18 -4.33 7.14
N VAL A 74 31.00 -4.62 7.72
CA VAL A 74 30.85 -5.66 8.76
C VAL A 74 31.06 -7.05 8.15
N TRP A 75 30.56 -7.28 6.93
CA TRP A 75 30.83 -8.51 6.20
C TRP A 75 32.32 -8.70 5.92
N THR A 76 33.01 -7.63 5.51
CA THR A 76 34.46 -7.67 5.27
C THR A 76 35.25 -8.00 6.53
N VAL A 77 34.90 -7.37 7.67
CA VAL A 77 35.53 -7.66 8.96
C VAL A 77 35.23 -9.09 9.42
N LEU A 78 34.02 -9.58 9.20
CA LEU A 78 33.63 -10.95 9.55
C LEU A 78 34.45 -11.99 8.75
N VAL A 79 34.60 -11.80 7.43
CA VAL A 79 35.45 -12.68 6.61
C VAL A 79 36.91 -12.61 7.07
N LEU A 80 37.43 -11.41 7.34
CA LEU A 80 38.81 -11.21 7.75
C LEU A 80 39.11 -11.85 9.12
N THR A 81 38.20 -11.73 10.08
CA THR A 81 38.34 -12.34 11.41
C THR A 81 38.33 -13.87 11.32
N VAL A 82 37.45 -14.46 10.51
CA VAL A 82 37.44 -15.92 10.26
C VAL A 82 38.75 -16.38 9.63
N CYS A 83 39.27 -15.66 8.63
CA CYS A 83 40.55 -15.98 8.01
C CYS A 83 41.72 -15.90 9.00
N ILE A 84 41.77 -14.87 9.85
CA ILE A 84 42.83 -14.73 10.87
C ILE A 84 42.76 -15.88 11.88
N GLN A 85 41.57 -16.25 12.34
CA GLN A 85 41.41 -17.38 13.27
C GLN A 85 41.85 -18.71 12.62
N ALA A 86 41.46 -18.95 11.37
CA ALA A 86 41.88 -20.13 10.63
C ALA A 86 43.42 -20.19 10.48
N LEU A 87 44.05 -19.06 10.15
CA LEU A 87 45.51 -18.97 10.07
C LEU A 87 46.18 -19.21 11.41
N ALA A 88 45.66 -18.64 12.51
CA ALA A 88 46.19 -18.83 13.85
C ALA A 88 46.13 -20.30 14.29
N ILE A 89 45.02 -20.99 14.00
CA ILE A 89 44.86 -22.44 14.28
C ILE A 89 45.83 -23.27 13.43
N CYS A 90 45.95 -22.98 12.14
CA CYS A 90 46.91 -23.67 11.27
C CYS A 90 48.36 -23.45 11.72
N TRP A 91 48.67 -22.26 12.20
CA TRP A 91 50.02 -21.92 12.66
C TRP A 91 50.34 -22.60 13.99
N SER A 92 49.42 -22.59 14.95
CA SER A 92 49.60 -23.29 16.23
C SER A 92 49.71 -24.81 16.01
N ALA A 93 48.92 -25.39 15.10
CA ALA A 93 49.03 -26.79 14.72
C ALA A 93 50.42 -27.13 14.14
N LYS A 94 50.98 -26.26 13.29
CA LYS A 94 52.34 -26.42 12.74
C LYS A 94 53.45 -26.26 13.77
N ILE A 95 53.25 -25.45 14.80
CA ILE A 95 54.22 -25.28 15.89
C ILE A 95 54.21 -26.51 16.80
N ILE A 96 53.02 -26.98 17.18
CA ILE A 96 52.85 -28.16 18.03
C ILE A 96 53.38 -29.43 17.34
N SER A 97 53.17 -29.59 16.03
CA SER A 97 53.73 -30.74 15.29
C SER A 97 55.25 -30.73 15.18
N LYS A 98 55.89 -29.57 15.37
CA LYS A 98 57.35 -29.41 15.26
C LYS A 98 58.08 -29.62 16.58
N ILE A 99 57.36 -29.73 17.70
CA ILE A 99 57.91 -30.08 19.00
C ILE A 99 57.85 -31.61 19.13
N PRO A 100 58.98 -32.34 19.06
CA PRO A 100 58.97 -33.77 19.31
C PRO A 100 58.60 -34.02 20.79
N LYS A 101 57.79 -35.07 21.03
CA LYS A 101 57.38 -35.52 22.37
C LYS A 101 58.59 -35.89 23.23
#